data_AF-A0A9J7B0P3-F1
#
_entry.id   AF-A0A9J7B0P3-F1
#
_cell.length_a   1.000
_cell.length_b   1.000
_cell.length_c   1.000
_cell.angle_alpha   90.00
_cell.angle_beta   90.00
_cell.angle_gamma   90.00
#
_symmetry.space_group_name_H-M   'P 1'
#
loop_
_entity.id
_entity.type
_entity.pdbx_description
1 polymer ?
#
loop_
_entity_poly.entity_id
_entity_poly.type
_entity_poly.pdbx_seq_one_letter_code
_entity_poly.pdbx_strand_id
1 'polypeptide(L)'
;MLGNGADLMECDWDQGIPAALRIGRIEGTAFGIETADRHSFFTLAPERFGARIIDDRAVLIGPENGQRDLTVEMAEGSWTASIASTVGPSRLSLAASLTTLSPSFFQDFVLRAVFSASSFHEAEIGGERFAHENRNLYHQHAVREAKLSGPNGTLTVRVTGAAARSWFDQWLYVRDAPEGWVVHARLLPREPYARLWVRWFNRFGRISLPDAASRAVLAVPYFREKLWYAAERGGAGALQLQASGLAGVPAEETLSLAMELDFDIP
;
A
#
# COMPACT_ATOMS: atom_id res chain seq x y z
N MET A 1 6.99 5.85 44.08
CA MET A 1 6.22 5.93 42.81
C MET A 1 6.93 6.93 41.93
N LEU A 2 7.88 6.45 41.13
CA LEU A 2 8.47 7.24 40.04
C LEU A 2 7.54 7.02 38.85
N GLY A 3 7.02 8.11 38.27
CA GLY A 3 6.13 8.04 37.12
C GLY A 3 6.84 7.32 35.97
N ASN A 4 6.17 6.31 35.41
CA ASN A 4 6.55 5.67 34.16
C ASN A 4 6.80 6.78 33.13
N GLY A 5 8.03 6.88 32.63
CA GLY A 5 8.28 7.59 31.38
C GLY A 5 7.45 6.88 30.33
N ALA A 6 6.40 7.53 29.84
CA ALA A 6 5.70 7.03 28.67
C ALA A 6 6.74 6.91 27.56
N ASP A 7 6.87 5.72 26.97
CA ASP A 7 7.70 5.52 25.79
C ASP A 7 7.16 6.43 24.69
N LEU A 8 7.76 7.62 24.57
CA LEU A 8 7.39 8.59 23.56
C LEU A 8 7.81 8.03 22.20
N MET A 9 6.88 8.05 21.26
CA MET A 9 7.17 7.70 19.88
C MET A 9 8.21 8.65 19.28
N GLU A 10 9.34 8.09 18.86
CA GLU A 10 10.35 8.78 18.08
C GLU A 10 10.05 8.60 16.59
N CYS A 11 10.17 9.69 15.82
CA CYS A 11 9.93 9.67 14.39
C CYS A 11 11.07 10.40 13.66
N ASP A 12 11.72 9.68 12.76
CA ASP A 12 12.61 10.28 11.77
C ASP A 12 11.75 10.73 10.59
N TRP A 13 11.91 11.97 10.16
CA TRP A 13 11.19 12.52 9.01
C TRP A 13 12.09 12.56 7.78
N ASP A 14 11.56 12.17 6.63
CA ASP A 14 12.16 12.40 5.33
C ASP A 14 11.15 13.03 4.38
N GLN A 15 11.51 14.20 3.85
CA GLN A 15 10.67 14.98 2.92
C GLN A 15 9.20 15.07 3.37
N GLY A 16 8.95 15.39 4.65
CA GLY A 16 7.60 15.63 5.17
C GLY A 16 6.80 14.35 5.50
N ILE A 17 7.40 13.16 5.39
CA ILE A 17 6.78 11.86 5.70
C ILE A 17 7.64 11.12 6.73
N PRO A 18 7.05 10.31 7.63
CA PRO A 18 7.82 9.43 8.49
C PRO A 18 8.70 8.48 7.66
N ALA A 19 10.01 8.54 7.86
CA ALA A 19 10.97 7.62 7.26
C ALA A 19 11.11 6.37 8.13
N ALA A 20 11.19 6.60 9.44
CA ALA A 20 11.27 5.56 10.46
C ALA A 20 10.54 6.01 11.74
N LEU A 21 9.97 5.05 12.45
CA LEU A 21 9.26 5.24 13.71
C LEU A 21 9.75 4.23 14.73
N ARG A 22 9.98 4.66 15.96
CA ARG A 22 10.37 3.82 17.09
C ARG A 22 9.50 4.13 18.29
N ILE A 23 8.93 3.09 18.90
CA ILE A 23 8.19 3.21 20.16
C ILE A 23 8.44 1.95 20.99
N GLY A 24 9.12 2.09 22.12
CA GLY A 24 9.70 0.96 22.84
C GLY A 24 10.65 0.15 21.95
N ARG A 25 10.30 -1.11 21.67
CA ARG A 25 11.03 -2.02 20.75
C ARG A 25 10.31 -2.26 19.41
N ILE A 26 9.29 -1.46 19.13
CA ILE A 26 8.57 -1.50 17.86
C ILE A 26 9.26 -0.57 16.88
N GLU A 27 9.58 -1.09 15.69
CA GLU A 27 10.25 -0.38 14.61
C GLU A 27 9.37 -0.43 13.35
N GLY A 28 9.09 0.75 12.79
CA GLY A 28 8.31 0.91 11.57
C GLY A 28 9.05 1.77 10.54
N THR A 29 8.87 1.48 9.25
CA THR A 29 9.53 2.17 8.12
C THR A 29 8.64 2.18 6.87
N ALA A 30 9.15 2.81 5.80
CA ALA A 30 8.56 2.79 4.47
C ALA A 30 7.09 3.25 4.44
N PHE A 31 6.81 4.32 5.20
CA PHE A 31 5.52 4.98 5.21
C PHE A 31 5.35 5.80 3.93
N GLY A 32 4.17 5.74 3.32
CA GLY A 32 3.90 6.52 2.12
C GLY A 32 2.81 5.95 1.24
N ILE A 33 2.87 6.31 -0.04
CA ILE A 33 1.93 5.86 -1.05
C ILE A 33 2.58 4.94 -2.08
N GLU A 34 1.79 4.04 -2.64
CA GLU A 34 2.14 3.26 -3.83
C GLU A 34 0.97 3.23 -4.82
N THR A 35 1.29 3.15 -6.11
CA THR A 35 0.30 2.93 -7.17
C THR A 35 0.98 2.40 -8.44
N ALA A 36 0.25 1.68 -9.29
CA ALA A 36 0.78 1.13 -10.54
C ALA A 36 -0.17 1.31 -11.72
N ASP A 37 0.41 1.39 -12.93
CA ASP A 37 -0.25 1.14 -14.21
C ASP A 37 0.42 -0.03 -14.93
N ARG A 38 0.07 -0.36 -16.18
CA ARG A 38 0.62 -1.56 -16.86
C ARG A 38 2.13 -1.48 -17.11
N HIS A 39 2.72 -0.30 -17.11
CA HIS A 39 4.11 -0.08 -17.49
C HIS A 39 4.91 0.72 -16.45
N SER A 40 4.27 1.08 -15.35
CA SER A 40 4.87 1.92 -14.30
C SER A 40 4.44 1.47 -12.92
N PHE A 41 5.35 1.61 -11.97
CA PHE A 41 5.13 1.43 -10.55
C PHE A 41 5.74 2.63 -9.82
N PHE A 42 4.89 3.30 -9.05
CA PHE A 42 5.26 4.40 -8.18
C PHE A 42 5.29 3.94 -6.73
N THR A 43 6.36 4.30 -6.03
CA THR A 43 6.52 4.21 -4.58
C THR A 43 7.44 5.33 -4.13
N LEU A 44 7.31 5.76 -2.88
CA LEU A 44 8.29 6.67 -2.26
C LEU A 44 9.62 5.97 -1.97
N ALA A 45 9.64 4.64 -1.93
CA ALA A 45 10.87 3.87 -1.86
C ALA A 45 11.75 4.07 -3.13
N PRO A 46 13.03 3.68 -3.10
CA PRO A 46 13.95 3.87 -4.23
C PRO A 46 13.53 3.11 -5.51
N GLU A 47 12.74 2.04 -5.38
CA GLU A 47 12.51 1.02 -6.43
C GLU A 47 11.39 1.36 -7.44
N ARG A 48 11.18 2.63 -7.77
CA ARG A 48 10.19 3.04 -8.77
C ARG A 48 10.62 2.64 -10.20
N PHE A 49 9.66 2.32 -11.05
CA PHE A 49 9.90 1.97 -12.46
C PHE A 49 8.86 2.65 -13.35
N GLY A 50 9.26 3.25 -14.47
CA GLY A 50 8.33 3.88 -15.42
C GLY A 50 7.59 5.14 -14.89
N ALA A 51 7.78 5.50 -13.63
CA ALA A 51 7.22 6.70 -13.01
C ALA A 51 8.30 7.76 -12.75
N ARG A 52 7.94 9.03 -12.93
CA ARG A 52 8.83 10.19 -12.74
C ARG A 52 8.16 11.22 -11.85
N ILE A 53 8.86 11.68 -10.81
CA ILE A 53 8.45 12.84 -10.02
C ILE A 53 8.87 14.10 -10.77
N ILE A 54 7.91 14.98 -11.05
CA ILE A 54 8.09 16.25 -11.77
C ILE A 54 8.20 17.42 -10.80
N ASP A 55 7.41 17.40 -9.72
CA ASP A 55 7.48 18.39 -8.64
C ASP A 55 7.39 17.64 -7.30
N ASP A 56 8.14 18.13 -6.31
CA ASP A 56 8.26 17.53 -4.99
C ASP A 56 8.44 18.62 -3.95
N ARG A 57 7.43 18.78 -3.10
CA ARG A 57 7.43 19.78 -2.05
C ARG A 57 7.13 19.10 -0.74
N ALA A 58 7.93 19.43 0.26
CA ALA A 58 7.79 18.90 1.60
C ALA A 58 7.73 20.04 2.60
N VAL A 59 6.86 19.92 3.58
CA VAL A 59 6.74 20.84 4.70
C VAL A 59 6.67 20.03 5.99
N LEU A 60 7.50 20.39 6.97
CA LEU A 60 7.34 19.95 8.35
C LEU A 60 6.58 21.03 9.12
N ILE A 61 5.49 20.64 9.77
CA ILE A 61 4.60 21.51 10.53
C ILE A 61 4.80 21.18 12.02
N GLY A 62 5.95 21.60 12.55
CA GLY A 62 6.39 21.21 13.89
C GLY A 62 6.99 19.80 13.95
N PRO A 63 7.25 19.26 15.16
CA PRO A 63 7.89 17.95 15.33
C PRO A 63 6.96 16.75 15.04
N GLU A 64 5.66 16.98 15.09
CA GLU A 64 4.63 15.93 15.06
C GLU A 64 3.91 15.82 13.71
N ASN A 65 4.05 16.80 12.82
CA ASN A 65 3.28 16.83 11.57
C ASN A 65 4.18 17.08 10.37
N GLY A 66 3.85 16.41 9.28
CA GLY A 66 4.52 16.59 7.99
C GLY A 66 3.54 16.44 6.84
N GLN A 67 3.84 17.14 5.76
CA GLN A 67 3.11 17.06 4.51
C GLN A 67 4.10 16.96 3.35
N ARG A 68 3.75 16.14 2.36
CA ARG A 68 4.45 16.04 1.09
C ARG A 68 3.47 16.12 -0.07
N ASP A 69 3.74 17.04 -0.97
CA ASP A 69 2.99 17.24 -2.21
C ASP A 69 3.86 16.87 -3.41
N LEU A 70 3.29 16.09 -4.33
CA LEU A 70 3.99 15.49 -5.46
C LEU A 70 3.24 15.77 -6.75
N THR A 71 3.97 15.93 -7.85
CA THR A 71 3.44 15.75 -9.20
C THR A 71 4.18 14.59 -9.84
N VAL A 72 3.43 13.59 -10.33
CA VAL A 72 3.98 12.35 -10.87
C VAL A 72 3.44 12.10 -12.27
N GLU A 73 4.34 11.68 -13.15
CA GLU A 73 4.01 11.15 -14.47
C GLU A 73 4.29 9.65 -14.49
N MET A 74 3.31 8.90 -14.99
CA MET A 74 3.37 7.46 -15.22
C MET A 74 3.12 7.20 -16.71
N ALA A 75 3.34 5.97 -17.17
CA ALA A 75 3.14 5.59 -18.56
C ALA A 75 1.69 5.76 -19.04
N GLU A 76 0.71 5.59 -18.15
CA GLU A 76 -0.71 5.67 -18.48
C GLU A 76 -1.45 6.74 -17.67
N GLY A 77 -0.78 7.85 -17.36
CA GLY A 77 -1.42 8.99 -16.70
C GLY A 77 -0.45 9.92 -16.00
N SER A 78 -0.98 11.02 -15.49
CA SER A 78 -0.27 11.95 -14.64
C SER A 78 -1.20 12.45 -13.55
N TRP A 79 -0.64 12.73 -12.38
CA TRP A 79 -1.42 13.08 -11.20
C TRP A 79 -0.59 13.89 -10.21
N THR A 80 -1.30 14.59 -9.33
CA THR A 80 -0.71 15.15 -8.12
C THR A 80 -1.12 14.32 -6.91
N ALA A 81 -0.30 14.29 -5.88
CA ALA A 81 -0.67 13.73 -4.61
C ALA A 81 -0.32 14.67 -3.46
N SER A 82 -1.12 14.63 -2.41
CA SER A 82 -0.83 15.25 -1.13
C SER A 82 -0.88 14.15 -0.07
N ILE A 83 0.18 14.05 0.72
CA ILE A 83 0.35 13.05 1.76
C ILE A 83 0.59 13.79 3.07
N ALA A 84 -0.28 13.58 4.06
CA ALA A 84 -0.21 14.19 5.37
C ALA A 84 0.02 13.12 6.44
N SER A 85 0.90 13.42 7.39
CA SER A 85 1.25 12.53 8.49
C SER A 85 1.19 13.28 9.81
N THR A 86 0.60 12.65 10.83
CA THR A 86 0.56 13.18 12.20
C THR A 86 1.00 12.09 13.17
N VAL A 87 2.03 12.38 13.93
CA VAL A 87 2.64 11.52 14.96
C VAL A 87 2.20 12.02 16.32
N GLY A 88 1.53 11.16 17.09
CA GLY A 88 1.23 11.37 18.50
C GLY A 88 1.99 10.39 19.40
N PRO A 89 1.75 10.40 20.72
CA PRO A 89 2.51 9.58 21.67
C PRO A 89 2.45 8.07 21.40
N SER A 90 1.30 7.58 20.97
CA SER A 90 1.04 6.14 20.71
C SER A 90 0.21 5.92 19.44
N ARG A 91 0.20 6.91 18.53
CA ARG A 91 -0.58 6.85 17.29
C ARG A 91 0.19 7.52 16.14
N LEU A 92 0.16 6.89 14.97
CA LEU A 92 0.51 7.52 13.71
C LEU A 92 -0.73 7.57 12.81
N SER A 93 -1.06 8.76 12.30
CA SER A 93 -2.09 8.96 11.29
C SER A 93 -1.44 9.28 9.95
N LEU A 94 -1.88 8.61 8.90
CA LEU A 94 -1.43 8.81 7.52
C LEU A 94 -2.66 9.04 6.63
N ALA A 95 -2.66 10.10 5.86
CA ALA A 95 -3.69 10.39 4.87
C ALA A 95 -3.05 10.77 3.55
N ALA A 96 -3.61 10.29 2.44
CA ALA A 96 -3.17 10.69 1.12
C ALA A 96 -4.36 10.90 0.18
N SER A 97 -4.23 11.91 -0.66
CA SER A 97 -5.11 12.14 -1.81
C SER A 97 -4.29 12.15 -3.09
N LEU A 98 -4.84 11.59 -4.16
CA LEU A 98 -4.29 11.62 -5.50
C LEU A 98 -5.32 12.24 -6.43
N THR A 99 -4.97 13.31 -7.15
CA THR A 99 -5.83 13.95 -8.14
C THR A 99 -5.22 13.80 -9.53
N THR A 100 -5.97 13.24 -10.46
CA THR A 100 -5.52 13.04 -11.84
C THR A 100 -5.38 14.38 -12.57
N LEU A 101 -4.26 14.58 -13.26
CA LEU A 101 -4.04 15.72 -14.16
C LEU A 101 -4.45 15.39 -15.61
N SER A 102 -4.48 14.10 -15.94
CA SER A 102 -4.96 13.57 -17.21
C SER A 102 -5.74 12.27 -16.96
N PRO A 103 -6.59 11.82 -17.91
CA PRO A 103 -7.24 10.51 -17.78
C PRO A 103 -6.18 9.43 -17.54
N SER A 104 -6.32 8.71 -16.43
CA SER A 104 -5.28 7.83 -15.90
C SER A 104 -5.80 6.42 -15.65
N PHE A 105 -4.92 5.42 -15.72
CA PHE A 105 -5.23 4.05 -15.33
C PHE A 105 -4.45 3.63 -14.10
N PHE A 106 -5.14 2.97 -13.16
CA PHE A 106 -4.53 2.50 -11.92
C PHE A 106 -4.91 1.05 -11.62
N GLN A 107 -3.94 0.26 -11.18
CA GLN A 107 -4.14 -1.08 -10.62
C GLN A 107 -4.54 -1.02 -9.14
N ASP A 108 -4.14 0.05 -8.46
CA ASP A 108 -4.44 0.32 -7.07
C ASP A 108 -4.05 1.75 -6.67
N PHE A 109 -4.46 2.16 -5.48
CA PHE A 109 -3.87 3.27 -4.74
C PHE A 109 -3.69 2.83 -3.30
N VAL A 110 -2.51 3.02 -2.72
CA VAL A 110 -2.10 2.38 -1.46
C VAL A 110 -1.58 3.43 -0.48
N LEU A 111 -1.95 3.29 0.79
CA LEU A 111 -1.13 3.73 1.93
C LEU A 111 -0.37 2.52 2.49
N ARG A 112 0.94 2.64 2.64
CA ARG A 112 1.85 1.57 3.05
C ARG A 112 2.51 1.90 4.38
N ALA A 113 2.73 0.86 5.18
CA ALA A 113 3.65 0.86 6.32
C ALA A 113 4.34 -0.52 6.41
N VAL A 114 5.58 -0.55 6.92
CA VAL A 114 6.33 -1.79 7.14
C VAL A 114 6.80 -1.84 8.58
N PHE A 115 6.60 -2.96 9.26
CA PHE A 115 7.04 -3.18 10.64
C PHE A 115 7.95 -4.39 10.73
N SER A 116 9.02 -4.28 11.51
CA SER A 116 9.98 -5.37 11.66
C SER A 116 9.34 -6.65 12.20
N ALA A 117 9.78 -7.81 11.71
CA ALA A 117 9.40 -9.10 12.28
C ALA A 117 9.87 -9.27 13.74
N SER A 118 10.88 -8.51 14.18
CA SER A 118 11.27 -8.46 15.61
C SER A 118 10.26 -7.71 16.47
N SER A 119 9.46 -6.81 15.87
CA SER A 119 8.42 -6.05 16.57
C SER A 119 7.17 -6.89 16.78
N PHE A 120 6.74 -7.63 15.75
CA PHE A 120 5.51 -8.43 15.75
C PHE A 120 5.72 -9.81 15.13
N HIS A 121 5.24 -10.86 15.80
CA HIS A 121 5.36 -12.24 15.35
C HIS A 121 4.10 -12.72 14.61
N GLU A 122 2.96 -12.09 14.86
CA GLU A 122 1.67 -12.50 14.34
C GLU A 122 0.91 -11.32 13.74
N ALA A 123 0.08 -11.62 12.74
CA ALA A 123 -0.91 -10.73 12.18
C ALA A 123 -2.31 -11.34 12.26
N GLU A 124 -3.32 -10.53 12.52
CA GLU A 124 -4.74 -10.89 12.49
C GLU A 124 -5.47 -9.97 11.50
N ILE A 125 -6.16 -10.56 10.53
CA ILE A 125 -6.97 -9.82 9.54
C ILE A 125 -8.12 -10.70 9.06
N GLY A 126 -9.31 -10.12 8.86
CA GLY A 126 -10.46 -10.88 8.36
C GLY A 126 -10.94 -12.02 9.26
N GLY A 127 -10.58 -11.99 10.55
CA GLY A 127 -10.87 -13.08 11.51
C GLY A 127 -9.89 -14.24 11.47
N GLU A 128 -8.83 -14.15 10.66
CA GLU A 128 -7.78 -15.17 10.54
C GLU A 128 -6.47 -14.66 11.14
N ARG A 129 -5.63 -15.60 11.61
CA ARG A 129 -4.32 -15.32 12.22
C ARG A 129 -3.19 -15.96 11.43
N PHE A 130 -2.10 -15.23 11.30
CA PHE A 130 -0.93 -15.63 10.52
C PHE A 130 0.35 -15.36 11.30
N ALA A 131 1.21 -16.37 11.42
CA ALA A 131 2.57 -16.19 11.92
C ALA A 131 3.47 -15.60 10.81
N HIS A 132 4.49 -14.83 11.20
CA HIS A 132 5.50 -14.35 10.26
C HIS A 132 6.44 -15.51 9.90
N GLU A 133 6.32 -16.00 8.66
CA GLU A 133 7.10 -17.14 8.16
C GLU A 133 7.95 -16.77 6.94
N ASN A 134 8.06 -15.48 6.61
CA ASN A 134 8.81 -14.98 5.44
C ASN A 134 8.40 -15.68 4.13
N ARG A 135 7.10 -15.89 3.92
CA ARG A 135 6.58 -16.53 2.69
C ARG A 135 6.24 -15.53 1.60
N ASN A 136 6.22 -14.24 1.95
CA ASN A 136 5.83 -13.14 1.08
C ASN A 136 4.41 -13.33 0.50
N LEU A 137 3.50 -13.85 1.32
CA LEU A 137 2.10 -14.10 1.00
C LEU A 137 1.24 -12.90 1.39
N TYR A 138 0.29 -12.57 0.52
CA TYR A 138 -0.60 -11.43 0.70
C TYR A 138 -1.91 -11.92 1.32
N HIS A 139 -2.18 -11.53 2.55
CA HIS A 139 -3.44 -11.79 3.24
C HIS A 139 -4.37 -10.58 3.07
N GLN A 140 -5.16 -10.59 2.01
CA GLN A 140 -5.95 -9.44 1.56
C GLN A 140 -7.46 -9.65 1.78
N HIS A 141 -8.09 -8.73 2.52
CA HIS A 141 -9.51 -8.83 2.90
C HIS A 141 -10.23 -7.48 2.72
N ALA A 142 -11.52 -7.53 2.40
CA ALA A 142 -12.41 -6.36 2.30
C ALA A 142 -12.83 -5.89 3.70
N VAL A 143 -11.86 -5.51 4.52
CA VAL A 143 -12.02 -5.08 5.91
C VAL A 143 -11.30 -3.76 6.14
N ARG A 144 -11.61 -3.09 7.25
CA ARG A 144 -11.00 -1.82 7.63
C ARG A 144 -9.99 -1.93 8.76
N GLU A 145 -9.83 -3.11 9.36
CA GLU A 145 -8.97 -3.29 10.52
C GLU A 145 -8.11 -4.54 10.37
N ALA A 146 -6.85 -4.43 10.80
CA ALA A 146 -5.93 -5.53 11.00
C ALA A 146 -5.11 -5.27 12.28
N LYS A 147 -4.58 -6.33 12.87
CA LYS A 147 -3.77 -6.26 14.09
C LYS A 147 -2.43 -6.94 13.86
N LEU A 148 -1.34 -6.33 14.32
CA LEU A 148 -0.06 -7.02 14.50
C LEU A 148 0.19 -7.20 15.99
N SER A 149 0.72 -8.35 16.40
CA SER A 149 0.94 -8.68 17.81
C SER A 149 2.29 -9.37 18.01
N GLY A 150 2.93 -9.08 19.14
CA GLY A 150 4.23 -9.64 19.49
C GLY A 150 4.61 -9.36 20.95
N PRO A 151 5.81 -9.78 21.37
CA PRO A 151 6.29 -9.58 22.74
C PRO A 151 6.47 -8.11 23.12
N ASN A 152 6.56 -7.21 22.13
CA ASN A 152 6.77 -5.78 22.35
C ASN A 152 5.46 -4.98 22.40
N GLY A 153 4.31 -5.65 22.27
CA GLY A 153 3.00 -5.02 22.29
C GLY A 153 2.14 -5.37 21.07
N THR A 154 1.17 -4.50 20.82
CA THR A 154 0.19 -4.63 19.76
C THR A 154 0.19 -3.37 18.89
N LEU A 155 0.02 -3.54 17.59
CA LEU A 155 -0.38 -2.48 16.68
C LEU A 155 -1.75 -2.79 16.11
N THR A 156 -2.68 -1.85 16.18
CA THR A 156 -3.95 -1.90 15.45
C THR A 156 -3.89 -0.93 14.27
N VAL A 157 -4.15 -1.44 13.07
CA VAL A 157 -4.21 -0.65 11.84
C VAL A 157 -5.66 -0.47 11.43
N ARG A 158 -6.09 0.78 11.27
CA ARG A 158 -7.48 1.12 10.91
C ARG A 158 -7.53 2.01 9.67
N VAL A 159 -8.31 1.61 8.67
CA VAL A 159 -8.65 2.47 7.53
C VAL A 159 -9.76 3.42 7.95
N THR A 160 -9.42 4.68 8.24
CA THR A 160 -10.36 5.70 8.72
C THR A 160 -11.01 6.49 7.59
N GLY A 161 -10.37 6.54 6.42
CA GLY A 161 -10.89 7.23 5.24
C GLY A 161 -10.66 6.43 3.97
N ALA A 162 -11.66 6.38 3.11
CA ALA A 162 -11.52 5.86 1.75
C ALA A 162 -12.54 6.57 0.87
N ALA A 163 -12.06 7.42 -0.03
CA ALA A 163 -12.90 8.13 -0.98
C ALA A 163 -12.42 7.77 -2.39
N ALA A 164 -13.24 6.97 -3.05
CA ALA A 164 -13.17 6.75 -4.47
C ALA A 164 -14.61 6.65 -4.96
N ARG A 165 -14.88 7.15 -6.17
CA ARG A 165 -16.18 6.89 -6.81
C ARG A 165 -16.30 5.40 -7.12
N SER A 166 -17.24 5.02 -7.98
CA SER A 166 -17.53 3.63 -8.34
C SER A 166 -16.39 2.84 -9.00
N TRP A 167 -15.17 3.40 -9.11
CA TRP A 167 -14.02 2.76 -9.74
C TRP A 167 -13.23 1.83 -8.81
N PHE A 168 -13.34 1.99 -7.49
CA PHE A 168 -12.56 1.21 -6.53
C PHE A 168 -13.39 0.71 -5.34
N ASP A 169 -12.93 -0.40 -4.78
CA ASP A 169 -13.29 -0.90 -3.46
C ASP A 169 -12.13 -0.71 -2.48
N GLN A 170 -12.45 -0.46 -1.21
CA GLN A 170 -11.44 -0.43 -0.15
C GLN A 170 -11.14 -1.85 0.34
N TRP A 171 -9.85 -2.13 0.47
CA TRP A 171 -9.29 -3.38 0.99
C TRP A 171 -8.15 -3.07 1.97
N LEU A 172 -7.82 -4.05 2.80
CA LEU A 172 -6.66 -4.02 3.67
C LEU A 172 -5.92 -5.34 3.46
N TYR A 173 -4.59 -5.30 3.43
CA TYR A 173 -3.80 -6.51 3.46
C TYR A 173 -2.62 -6.42 4.42
N VAL A 174 -2.21 -7.59 4.91
CA VAL A 174 -0.92 -7.81 5.58
C VAL A 174 -0.09 -8.83 4.79
N ARG A 175 1.23 -8.63 4.71
CA ARG A 175 2.15 -9.52 3.97
C ARG A 175 3.36 -9.85 4.82
N ASP A 176 3.68 -11.14 4.94
CA ASP A 176 4.83 -11.67 5.68
C ASP A 176 6.12 -11.63 4.82
N ALA A 177 6.56 -10.41 4.52
CA ALA A 177 7.71 -10.17 3.66
C ALA A 177 9.05 -10.44 4.40
N PRO A 178 10.17 -10.65 3.67
CA PRO A 178 11.48 -10.81 4.28
C PRO A 178 11.89 -9.66 5.21
N GLU A 179 11.51 -8.44 4.85
CA GLU A 179 11.77 -7.23 5.61
C GLU A 179 10.86 -7.04 6.84
N GLY A 180 9.80 -7.84 6.99
CA GLY A 180 8.85 -7.75 8.09
C GLY A 180 7.39 -7.83 7.64
N TRP A 181 6.48 -7.32 8.47
CA TRP A 181 5.08 -7.19 8.13
C TRP A 181 4.84 -5.93 7.30
N VAL A 182 4.38 -6.13 6.06
CA VAL A 182 3.96 -5.04 5.20
C VAL A 182 2.44 -4.89 5.30
N VAL A 183 1.97 -3.70 5.66
CA VAL A 183 0.54 -3.39 5.82
C VAL A 183 0.12 -2.34 4.80
N HIS A 184 -0.92 -2.66 4.03
CA HIS A 184 -1.43 -1.78 2.97
C HIS A 184 -2.92 -1.52 3.15
N ALA A 185 -3.29 -0.27 3.41
CA ALA A 185 -4.65 0.20 3.12
C ALA A 185 -4.72 0.50 1.62
N ARG A 186 -5.63 -0.17 0.89
CA ARG A 186 -5.61 -0.21 -0.57
C ARG A 186 -6.97 0.12 -1.15
N LEU A 187 -6.99 0.89 -2.22
CA LEU A 187 -8.10 0.95 -3.18
C LEU A 187 -7.80 -0.02 -4.31
N LEU A 188 -8.67 -1.01 -4.52
CA LEU A 188 -8.58 -1.96 -5.63
C LEU A 188 -9.66 -1.68 -6.67
N PRO A 189 -9.36 -1.76 -7.98
CA PRO A 189 -10.34 -1.58 -9.02
C PRO A 189 -11.60 -2.43 -8.78
N ARG A 190 -12.76 -1.81 -8.94
CA ARG A 190 -14.08 -2.45 -8.88
C ARG A 190 -14.53 -2.82 -10.29
N GLU A 191 -15.28 -3.91 -10.41
CA GLU A 191 -15.97 -4.23 -11.67
C GLU A 191 -17.07 -3.21 -12.02
N PRO A 192 -17.27 -2.87 -13.30
CA PRO A 192 -16.52 -3.37 -14.45
C PRO A 192 -15.16 -2.69 -14.62
N TYR A 193 -14.12 -3.49 -14.88
CA TYR A 193 -12.78 -2.96 -15.12
C TYR A 193 -12.68 -2.20 -16.44
N ALA A 194 -12.08 -1.00 -16.38
CA ALA A 194 -11.84 -0.20 -17.57
C ALA A 194 -10.84 -0.91 -18.51
N ARG A 195 -9.84 -1.59 -17.95
CA ARG A 195 -8.92 -2.48 -18.68
C ARG A 195 -8.61 -3.75 -17.89
N LEU A 196 -8.27 -4.79 -18.61
CA LEU A 196 -7.72 -6.03 -18.07
C LEU A 196 -6.28 -6.19 -18.51
N TRP A 197 -5.45 -6.71 -17.61
CA TRP A 197 -4.03 -6.88 -17.85
C TRP A 197 -3.56 -8.25 -17.43
N VAL A 198 -3.18 -9.07 -18.41
CA VAL A 198 -2.45 -10.32 -18.19
C VAL A 198 -0.98 -10.07 -18.48
N ARG A 199 -0.11 -10.38 -17.52
CA ARG A 199 1.34 -10.16 -17.63
C ARG A 199 2.15 -11.34 -17.10
N TRP A 200 3.32 -11.53 -17.67
CA TRP A 200 4.35 -12.46 -17.22
C TRP A 200 5.70 -11.75 -17.11
N PHE A 201 6.07 -11.37 -15.89
CA PHE A 201 7.28 -10.58 -15.62
C PHE A 201 8.24 -11.38 -14.75
N ASN A 202 9.34 -11.87 -15.30
CA ASN A 202 10.34 -12.63 -14.56
C ASN A 202 11.76 -12.21 -14.94
N ARG A 203 12.78 -12.91 -14.42
CA ARG A 203 14.20 -12.66 -14.76
C ARG A 203 14.55 -12.84 -16.24
N PHE A 204 13.72 -13.55 -17.01
CA PHE A 204 13.95 -13.85 -18.43
C PHE A 204 13.22 -12.88 -19.37
N GLY A 205 12.28 -12.08 -18.87
CA GLY A 205 11.59 -11.11 -19.70
C GLY A 205 10.32 -10.54 -19.06
N ARG A 206 9.80 -9.50 -19.71
CA ARG A 206 8.53 -8.86 -19.36
C ARG A 206 7.61 -8.93 -20.57
N ILE A 207 6.58 -9.75 -20.47
CA ILE A 207 5.55 -9.91 -21.52
C ILE A 207 4.21 -9.51 -20.94
N SER A 208 3.40 -8.79 -21.72
CA SER A 208 2.02 -8.45 -21.36
C SER A 208 1.12 -8.54 -22.58
N LEU A 209 -0.10 -9.04 -22.36
CA LEU A 209 -1.11 -9.09 -23.40
C LEU A 209 -1.78 -7.72 -23.59
N PRO A 210 -2.14 -7.35 -24.83
CA PRO A 210 -3.06 -6.24 -25.08
C PRO A 210 -4.41 -6.44 -24.36
N ASP A 211 -5.17 -5.37 -24.16
CA ASP A 211 -6.45 -5.42 -23.42
C ASP A 211 -7.45 -6.41 -24.04
N ALA A 212 -7.63 -6.38 -25.37
CA ALA A 212 -8.53 -7.31 -26.07
C ALA A 212 -8.14 -8.79 -25.87
N ALA A 213 -6.84 -9.10 -25.91
CA ALA A 213 -6.34 -10.45 -25.66
C ALA A 213 -6.49 -10.85 -24.19
N SER A 214 -6.23 -9.91 -23.26
CA SER A 214 -6.45 -10.12 -21.82
C SER A 214 -7.92 -10.44 -21.54
N ARG A 215 -8.85 -9.69 -22.16
CA ARG A 215 -10.30 -9.95 -22.07
C ARG A 215 -10.67 -11.32 -22.60
N ALA A 216 -10.14 -11.72 -23.76
CA ALA A 216 -10.41 -13.03 -24.34
C ALA A 216 -9.91 -14.18 -23.43
N VAL A 217 -8.71 -14.08 -22.89
CA VAL A 217 -8.14 -15.08 -21.96
C VAL A 217 -8.98 -15.16 -20.68
N LEU A 218 -9.33 -14.01 -20.09
CA LEU A 218 -10.02 -13.93 -18.80
C LEU A 218 -11.53 -14.14 -18.89
N ALA A 219 -12.10 -14.19 -20.11
CA ALA A 219 -13.47 -14.63 -20.33
C ALA A 219 -13.66 -16.12 -20.00
N VAL A 220 -12.59 -16.91 -20.01
CA VAL A 220 -12.62 -18.33 -19.61
C VAL A 220 -12.45 -18.42 -18.09
N PRO A 221 -13.43 -18.97 -17.34
CA PRO A 221 -13.39 -18.99 -15.87
C PRO A 221 -12.15 -19.68 -15.29
N TYR A 222 -11.69 -20.76 -15.92
CA TYR A 222 -10.47 -21.47 -15.51
C TYR A 222 -9.24 -20.57 -15.51
N PHE A 223 -8.99 -19.84 -16.60
CA PHE A 223 -7.83 -18.94 -16.68
C PHE A 223 -7.99 -17.76 -15.74
N ARG A 224 -9.21 -17.22 -15.61
CA ARG A 224 -9.48 -16.17 -14.63
C ARG A 224 -9.11 -16.63 -13.23
N GLU A 225 -9.65 -17.75 -12.77
CA GLU A 225 -9.38 -18.28 -11.43
C GLU A 225 -7.90 -18.56 -11.18
N LYS A 226 -7.16 -19.08 -12.17
CA LYS A 226 -5.73 -19.40 -12.03
C LYS A 226 -4.83 -18.18 -12.09
N LEU A 227 -5.13 -17.19 -12.95
CA LEU A 227 -4.25 -16.06 -13.21
C LEU A 227 -4.52 -14.86 -12.30
N TRP A 228 -5.75 -14.68 -11.83
CA TRP A 228 -6.14 -13.51 -11.05
C TRP A 228 -5.29 -13.38 -9.79
N TYR A 229 -4.51 -12.30 -9.70
CA TYR A 229 -3.53 -12.04 -8.64
C TYR A 229 -2.67 -13.26 -8.27
N ALA A 230 -2.31 -14.09 -9.24
CA ALA A 230 -1.62 -15.36 -8.99
C ALA A 230 -0.26 -15.19 -8.29
N ALA A 231 0.48 -14.13 -8.63
CA ALA A 231 1.76 -13.85 -7.99
C ALA A 231 1.58 -13.43 -6.52
N GLU A 232 0.52 -12.70 -6.20
CA GLU A 232 0.19 -12.29 -4.82
C GLU A 232 -0.26 -13.51 -3.97
N ARG A 233 -0.98 -14.46 -4.59
CA ARG A 233 -1.43 -15.69 -3.90
C ARG A 233 -0.36 -16.76 -3.74
N GLY A 234 0.61 -16.83 -4.66
CA GLY A 234 1.60 -17.92 -4.69
C GLY A 234 2.92 -17.63 -3.93
N GLY A 235 3.11 -16.42 -3.42
CA GLY A 235 4.28 -16.03 -2.64
C GLY A 235 5.60 -16.11 -3.41
N ALA A 236 6.71 -16.33 -2.70
CA ALA A 236 8.07 -16.32 -3.25
C ALA A 236 8.32 -17.34 -4.39
N GLY A 237 7.51 -18.42 -4.46
CA GLY A 237 7.63 -19.47 -5.47
C GLY A 237 6.69 -19.31 -6.68
N ALA A 238 5.85 -18.27 -6.71
CA ALA A 238 4.83 -18.14 -7.74
C ALA A 238 5.44 -17.93 -9.14
N LEU A 239 4.81 -18.57 -10.14
CA LEU A 239 4.96 -18.12 -11.51
C LEU A 239 4.52 -16.66 -11.56
N GLN A 240 5.41 -15.76 -12.00
CA GLN A 240 5.15 -14.33 -12.12
C GLN A 240 4.21 -13.98 -13.28
N LEU A 241 3.32 -14.92 -13.63
CA LEU A 241 2.26 -14.81 -14.61
C LEU A 241 0.97 -14.53 -13.84
N GLN A 242 0.38 -13.36 -14.02
CA GLN A 242 -0.82 -12.96 -13.30
C GLN A 242 -1.72 -12.05 -14.13
N ALA A 243 -2.96 -11.96 -13.69
CA ALA A 243 -3.97 -11.05 -14.21
C ALA A 243 -4.42 -10.06 -13.14
N SER A 244 -4.66 -8.82 -13.56
CA SER A 244 -5.27 -7.78 -12.73
C SER A 244 -6.22 -6.88 -13.54
N GLY A 245 -7.12 -6.21 -12.84
CA GLY A 245 -7.97 -5.17 -13.39
C GLY A 245 -7.33 -3.79 -13.24
N LEU A 246 -7.70 -2.86 -14.12
CA LEU A 246 -7.36 -1.44 -13.98
C LEU A 246 -8.63 -0.60 -13.95
N ALA A 247 -8.64 0.35 -13.04
CA ALA A 247 -9.62 1.43 -12.99
C ALA A 247 -9.19 2.53 -13.97
N GLY A 248 -10.15 3.05 -14.75
CA GLY A 248 -9.95 4.24 -15.56
C GLY A 248 -10.52 5.44 -14.82
N VAL A 249 -9.67 6.39 -14.47
CA VAL A 249 -10.03 7.58 -13.69
C VAL A 249 -9.93 8.79 -14.62
N PRO A 250 -11.03 9.54 -14.85
CA PRO A 250 -11.00 10.78 -15.63
C PRO A 250 -10.01 11.81 -15.07
N ALA A 251 -9.67 12.83 -15.84
CA ALA A 251 -8.91 13.96 -15.31
C ALA A 251 -9.70 14.71 -14.22
N GLU A 252 -8.99 15.38 -13.32
CA GLU A 252 -9.53 16.20 -12.23
C GLU A 252 -10.32 15.42 -11.17
N GLU A 253 -10.21 14.10 -11.17
CA GLU A 253 -10.86 13.23 -10.19
C GLU A 253 -9.89 12.86 -9.08
N THR A 254 -10.39 12.80 -7.86
CA THR A 254 -9.58 12.56 -6.66
C THR A 254 -9.89 11.18 -6.07
N LEU A 255 -8.82 10.45 -5.75
CA LEU A 255 -8.83 9.28 -4.89
C LEU A 255 -8.26 9.68 -3.53
N SER A 256 -8.76 9.10 -2.44
CA SER A 256 -8.19 9.35 -1.11
C SER A 256 -8.26 8.13 -0.21
N LEU A 257 -7.25 7.99 0.63
CA LEU A 257 -7.13 6.99 1.68
C LEU A 257 -6.63 7.65 2.96
N ALA A 258 -7.08 7.16 4.10
CA ALA A 258 -6.52 7.50 5.40
C ALA A 258 -6.46 6.25 6.28
N MET A 259 -5.37 6.10 7.02
CA MET A 259 -5.19 5.05 8.00
C MET A 259 -4.59 5.57 9.30
N GLU A 260 -5.01 4.97 10.41
CA GLU A 260 -4.44 5.17 11.73
C GLU A 260 -3.73 3.88 12.19
N LEU A 261 -2.64 4.09 12.92
CA LEU A 261 -1.77 3.07 13.48
C LEU A 261 -1.73 3.31 14.98
N ASP A 262 -2.49 2.54 15.75
CA ASP A 262 -2.59 2.65 17.21
C ASP A 262 -1.68 1.61 17.88
N PHE A 263 -0.72 2.09 18.68
CA PHE A 263 0.24 1.26 19.39
C PHE A 263 -0.19 1.08 20.85
N ASP A 264 -0.20 -0.16 21.32
CA ASP A 264 -0.46 -0.54 22.70
C ASP A 264 0.77 -1.31 23.22
N ILE A 265 1.51 -0.66 24.13
CA ILE A 265 2.81 -1.12 24.64
C ILE A 265 2.67 -1.46 26.12
N PRO A 266 3.19 -2.60 26.58
CA PRO A 266 3.13 -3.04 27.98
C PRO A 266 3.84 -2.14 28.99
#